data_AF-A0A6B2C3E2-F1
#
_entry.id   AF-A0A6B2C3E2-F1
#
_cell.length_a   1.000
_cell.length_b   1.000
_cell.length_c   1.000
_cell.angle_alpha   90.00
_cell.angle_beta   90.00
_cell.angle_gamma   90.00
#
_symmetry.space_group_name_H-M   'P 1'
#
loop_
_entity.id
_entity.type
_entity.pdbx_description
1 polymer ?
#
loop_
_entity_poly.entity_id
_entity_poly.type
_entity_poly.pdbx_seq_one_letter_code
_entity_poly.pdbx_strand_id
1 'polypeptide(L)'
;MTGELMLPFILLIYQSLNALGNTVGAGIAFGLAALGAGIAIGGAGAAAAAAVAEHPERPEVRTFSLIIVALGEAVAIYGIVIAILILSHT
;
A
#
# COMPACT_ATOMS: atom_id res chain seq x y z
N MET A 1 -5.67 -48.07 8.65
CA MET A 1 -6.35 -46.91 8.03
C MET A 1 -6.18 -45.60 8.81
N THR A 2 -5.22 -45.48 9.76
CA THR A 2 -5.21 -44.35 10.71
C THR A 2 -4.01 -43.39 10.58
N GLY A 3 -2.95 -43.71 9.84
CA GLY A 3 -1.77 -42.84 9.66
C GLY A 3 -1.84 -41.92 8.43
N GLU A 4 -2.35 -42.41 7.29
CA GLU A 4 -2.36 -41.66 6.03
C GLU A 4 -3.39 -40.53 5.98
N LEU A 5 -4.42 -40.58 6.85
CA LEU A 5 -5.42 -39.51 7.00
C LEU A 5 -4.97 -38.38 7.93
N MET A 6 -3.96 -38.60 8.78
CA MET A 6 -3.47 -37.56 9.71
C MET A 6 -2.57 -36.53 9.03
N LEU A 7 -1.75 -36.96 8.06
CA LEU A 7 -0.85 -36.09 7.31
C LEU A 7 -1.56 -34.98 6.51
N PRO A 8 -2.63 -35.26 5.73
CA PRO A 8 -3.36 -34.21 5.00
C PRO A 8 -4.07 -33.23 5.94
N PHE A 9 -4.53 -33.68 7.12
CA PHE A 9 -5.16 -32.80 8.11
C PHE A 9 -4.16 -31.81 8.71
N ILE A 10 -2.94 -32.25 9.02
CA ILE A 10 -1.87 -31.37 9.52
C ILE A 10 -1.45 -30.35 8.45
N LEU A 11 -1.35 -30.76 7.18
CA LEU A 11 -1.02 -29.85 6.08
C LEU A 11 -2.10 -28.79 5.86
N LEU A 12 -3.38 -29.16 5.97
CA LEU A 12 -4.50 -28.22 5.86
C LEU A 12 -4.43 -27.13 6.94
N ILE A 13 -4.12 -27.52 8.19
CA ILE A 13 -3.95 -26.57 9.30
C ILE A 13 -2.77 -25.64 9.00
N TYR A 14 -1.64 -26.19 8.54
CA TYR A 14 -0.45 -25.39 8.20
C TYR A 14 -0.74 -24.37 7.08
N GLN A 15 -1.43 -24.78 6.01
CA GLN A 15 -1.84 -23.89 4.92
C GLN A 15 -2.81 -22.79 5.42
N SER A 16 -3.77 -23.15 6.28
CA SER A 16 -4.71 -22.18 6.85
C SER A 16 -4.01 -21.14 7.72
N LEU A 17 -3.00 -21.54 8.50
CA LEU A 17 -2.19 -20.64 9.34
C LEU A 17 -1.35 -19.69 8.48
N ASN A 18 -0.71 -20.18 7.43
CA ASN A 18 0.07 -19.34 6.50
C ASN A 18 -0.81 -18.34 5.75
N ALA A 19 -2.00 -18.76 5.29
CA ALA A 19 -2.95 -17.88 4.63
C ALA A 19 -3.39 -16.72 5.53
N LEU A 20 -3.63 -17.00 6.82
CA LEU A 20 -3.95 -15.96 7.80
C LEU A 20 -2.79 -14.99 8.01
N GLY A 21 -1.56 -15.50 8.18
CA GLY A 21 -0.37 -14.66 8.32
C GLY A 21 -0.14 -13.75 7.12
N ASN A 22 -0.32 -14.27 5.90
CA ASN A 22 -0.10 -13.53 4.66
C ASN A 22 -1.16 -12.43 4.44
N THR A 23 -2.44 -12.72 4.74
CA THR A 23 -3.51 -11.71 4.63
C THR A 23 -3.34 -10.58 5.62
N VAL A 24 -2.98 -10.87 6.88
CA VAL A 24 -2.69 -9.86 7.89
C VAL A 24 -1.44 -9.05 7.50
N GLY A 25 -0.37 -9.73 7.06
CA GLY A 25 0.87 -9.08 6.62
C GLY A 25 0.65 -8.13 5.43
N ALA A 26 -0.14 -8.54 4.44
CA ALA A 26 -0.50 -7.72 3.29
C ALA A 26 -1.32 -6.48 3.72
N GLY A 27 -2.30 -6.67 4.61
CA GLY A 27 -3.11 -5.57 5.14
C GLY A 27 -2.28 -4.54 5.91
N ILE A 28 -1.34 -4.99 6.76
CA ILE A 28 -0.45 -4.10 7.50
C ILE A 28 0.51 -3.36 6.55
N ALA A 29 1.11 -4.06 5.58
CA ALA A 29 2.04 -3.47 4.64
C ALA A 29 1.41 -2.32 3.84
N PHE A 30 0.22 -2.54 3.26
CA PHE A 30 -0.48 -1.49 2.54
C PHE A 30 -1.06 -0.43 3.48
N GLY A 31 -1.65 -0.83 4.59
CA GLY A 31 -2.28 0.10 5.54
C GLY A 31 -1.31 1.13 6.10
N LEU A 32 -0.12 0.71 6.53
CA LEU A 32 0.90 1.64 7.03
C LEU A 32 1.48 2.53 5.93
N ALA A 33 1.69 1.99 4.73
CA ALA A 33 2.15 2.78 3.59
C ALA A 33 1.12 3.84 3.16
N ALA A 34 -0.15 3.49 3.11
CA ALA A 34 -1.24 4.40 2.79
C ALA A 34 -1.41 5.51 3.85
N LEU A 35 -1.27 5.17 5.14
CA LEU A 35 -1.26 6.16 6.21
C LEU A 35 -0.09 7.14 6.09
N GLY A 36 1.13 6.64 5.85
CA GLY A 36 2.31 7.47 5.63
C GLY A 36 2.17 8.40 4.42
N ALA A 37 1.67 7.86 3.30
CA ALA A 37 1.39 8.64 2.10
C ALA A 37 0.33 9.72 2.37
N GLY A 38 -0.77 9.38 3.06
CA GLY A 38 -1.84 10.31 3.42
C GLY A 38 -1.35 11.50 4.24
N ILE A 39 -0.46 11.27 5.22
CA ILE A 39 0.15 12.34 6.02
C ILE A 39 1.04 13.23 5.14
N ALA A 40 1.86 12.64 4.26
CA ALA A 40 2.75 13.38 3.37
C ALA A 40 1.97 14.26 2.38
N ILE A 41 1.00 13.68 1.67
CA ILE A 41 0.22 14.39 0.66
C ILE A 41 -0.80 15.36 1.27
N GLY A 42 -1.25 15.16 2.50
CA GLY A 42 -2.15 16.10 3.18
C GLY A 42 -1.55 17.50 3.28
N GLY A 43 -0.29 17.58 3.73
CA GLY A 43 0.45 18.85 3.79
C GLY A 43 0.89 19.35 2.41
N ALA A 44 1.51 18.47 1.61
CA ALA A 44 2.01 18.84 0.29
C ALA A 44 0.89 19.27 -0.68
N GLY A 45 -0.27 18.61 -0.61
CA GLY A 45 -1.46 18.89 -1.41
C GLY A 45 -2.10 20.23 -1.06
N ALA A 46 -2.17 20.58 0.23
CA ALA A 46 -2.67 21.89 0.65
C ALA A 46 -1.77 23.03 0.14
N ALA A 47 -0.44 22.88 0.29
CA ALA A 47 0.53 23.85 -0.22
C ALA A 47 0.51 23.94 -1.75
N ALA A 48 0.39 22.81 -2.44
CA ALA A 48 0.23 22.74 -3.89
C ALA A 48 -1.04 23.49 -4.36
N ALA A 49 -2.19 23.25 -3.71
CA ALA A 49 -3.44 23.91 -4.06
C ALA A 49 -3.35 25.43 -3.87
N ALA A 50 -2.72 25.90 -2.78
CA ALA A 50 -2.51 27.32 -2.53
C ALA A 50 -1.62 27.96 -3.61
N ALA A 51 -0.49 27.34 -3.95
CA ALA A 51 0.44 27.85 -4.96
C ALA A 51 -0.21 27.95 -6.36
N VAL A 52 -1.05 26.96 -6.71
CA VAL A 52 -1.80 26.97 -7.98
C VAL A 52 -2.90 28.04 -7.99
N ALA A 53 -3.52 28.31 -6.84
CA ALA A 53 -4.54 29.36 -6.73
C ALA A 53 -3.94 30.78 -6.80
N GLU A 54 -2.72 30.97 -6.30
CA GLU A 54 -2.02 32.26 -6.35
C GLU A 54 -1.48 32.59 -7.75
N HIS A 55 -1.12 31.57 -8.54
CA HIS A 55 -0.56 31.73 -9.89
C HIS A 55 -1.30 30.88 -10.94
N PRO A 56 -2.60 31.13 -11.19
CA PRO A 56 -3.41 30.34 -12.11
C PRO A 56 -2.93 30.42 -13.57
N GLU A 57 -2.23 31.50 -13.95
CA GLU A 57 -1.67 31.71 -15.28
C GLU A 57 -0.36 30.95 -15.55
N ARG A 58 0.23 30.31 -14.53
CA ARG A 58 1.53 29.62 -14.60
C ARG A 58 1.36 28.08 -14.59
N PRO A 59 1.20 27.42 -15.75
CA PRO A 59 0.98 25.98 -15.81
C PRO A 59 2.16 25.16 -15.26
N GLU A 60 3.37 25.73 -15.21
CA GLU A 60 4.54 25.10 -14.63
C GLU A 60 4.39 24.89 -13.13
N VAL A 61 3.76 25.84 -12.42
CA VAL A 61 3.50 25.73 -10.97
C VAL A 61 2.58 24.54 -10.72
N ARG A 62 1.49 24.43 -11.49
CA ARG A 62 0.55 23.31 -11.39
C ARG A 62 1.22 21.96 -11.67
N THR A 63 2.09 21.92 -12.67
CA THR A 63 2.83 20.70 -13.04
C THR A 63 3.78 20.28 -11.92
N PHE A 64 4.61 21.20 -11.42
CA PHE A 64 5.53 20.91 -10.31
C PHE A 64 4.79 20.51 -9.03
N SER A 65 3.70 21.22 -8.70
CA SER A 65 2.84 20.89 -7.55
C SER A 65 2.29 19.46 -7.63
N LEU A 66 1.82 19.03 -8.80
CA LEU A 66 1.37 17.65 -9.00
C LEU A 66 2.51 16.62 -8.85
N ILE A 67 3.72 16.93 -9.34
CA ILE A 67 4.88 16.05 -9.18
C ILE A 67 5.21 15.85 -7.69
N ILE A 68 5.24 16.93 -6.90
CA ILE A 68 5.54 16.85 -5.46
C ILE A 68 4.49 16.00 -4.72
N VAL A 69 3.21 16.20 -5.02
CA VAL A 69 2.13 15.40 -4.42
C VAL A 69 2.23 13.93 -4.84
N ALA A 70 2.48 13.66 -6.13
CA ALA A 70 2.61 12.30 -6.66
C ALA A 70 3.82 11.54 -6.08
N LEU A 71 4.91 12.24 -5.77
CA LEU A 71 6.06 11.63 -5.08
C LEU A 71 5.68 11.14 -3.67
N GLY A 72 4.80 11.86 -2.97
CA GLY A 72 4.25 11.38 -1.70
C GLY A 72 3.36 10.15 -1.88
N GLU A 73 2.57 10.12 -2.95
CA GLU A 73 1.67 9.00 -3.26
C GLU A 73 2.42 7.73 -3.71
N ALA A 74 3.64 7.86 -4.25
CA ALA A 74 4.48 6.72 -4.61
C ALA A 74 4.72 5.74 -3.44
N VAL A 75 4.72 6.24 -2.20
CA VAL A 75 4.83 5.40 -0.99
C VAL A 75 3.66 4.42 -0.88
N ALA A 76 2.43 4.87 -1.13
CA ALA A 76 1.25 4.00 -1.12
C ALA A 76 1.30 2.97 -2.26
N ILE A 77 1.81 3.37 -3.44
CA ILE A 77 2.00 2.47 -4.58
C ILE A 77 3.01 1.36 -4.25
N TYR A 78 4.13 1.67 -3.61
CA TYR A 78 5.04 0.63 -3.14
C TYR A 78 4.38 -0.29 -2.11
N GLY A 79 3.60 0.27 -1.17
CA GLY A 79 2.84 -0.50 -0.19
C GLY A 79 1.88 -1.52 -0.81
N ILE A 80 1.09 -1.11 -1.81
CA ILE A 80 0.15 -2.03 -2.47
C ILE A 80 0.89 -3.07 -3.32
N VAL A 81 2.02 -2.72 -3.96
CA VAL A 81 2.87 -3.68 -4.67
C VAL A 81 3.36 -4.77 -3.71
N ILE A 82 3.87 -4.39 -2.53
CA ILE A 82 4.32 -5.37 -1.53
C ILE A 82 3.15 -6.23 -1.03
N ALA A 83 1.98 -5.64 -0.79
CA ALA A 83 0.79 -6.40 -0.40
C ALA A 83 0.38 -7.44 -1.46
N ILE A 84 0.40 -7.07 -2.74
CA ILE A 84 0.15 -8.00 -3.85
C ILE A 84 1.21 -9.11 -3.90
N LEU A 85 2.49 -8.76 -3.69
CA LEU A 85 3.56 -9.77 -3.65
C LEU A 85 3.37 -10.78 -2.52
N ILE A 86 2.95 -10.33 -1.33
CA ILE A 86 2.64 -11.21 -0.20
C ILE A 86 1.47 -12.14 -0.53
N LEU A 87 0.40 -11.62 -1.14
CA LEU A 87 -0.79 -12.40 -1.48
C LEU A 87 -0.58 -13.33 -2.68
N SER A 88 0.35 -13.02 -3.58
CA SER A 88 0.65 -13.86 -4.76
C SER A 88 1.54 -15.06 -4.44
N HIS A 89 2.20 -15.07 -3.28
CA HIS A 89 3.07 -16.16 -2.83
C HIS A 89 2.39 -17.13 -1.86
N THR A 90 1.04 -17.12 -1.76
CA THR A 90 0.22 -18.13 -1.06
C THR A 90 -0.23 -19.25 -1.99
#